data_AF-A0A0X3U9J8-F1
#
_entry.id   AF-A0A0X3U9J8-F1
#
_cell.length_a   1.000
_cell.length_b   1.000
_cell.length_c   1.000
_cell.angle_alpha   90.00
_cell.angle_beta   90.00
_cell.angle_gamma   90.00
#
_symmetry.space_group_name_H-M   'P 1'
#
loop_
_entity.id
_entity.type
_entity.pdbx_description
1 polymer ?
#
loop_
_entity_poly.entity_id
_entity_poly.type
_entity_poly.pdbx_seq_one_letter_code
_entity_poly.pdbx_strand_id
1 'polypeptide(L)'
;MTRSRPSVLLLSSLLALAADVAVADRETTLNLYLNGGRYWFDSDRLDGTPFQEFDLELSHSTGGGGGLGYSITDRWAMEGVIDYFSADIKGIDEKVDVYNYHLDLFYHFLGNFCGAPCVWQPYVAFGVGEIRTEYNGSFGRDELEEFEEDWHRRQTIINAGFGIKYQLGPRWQTRADIRAFQGVEEGGVDGFLSVAIGYQWYEYPVVVRDSDADGYADGVDRCPQTPPGIAVGPDGCPMDGDYDGVPNYLDLCPRTQTGVAVTEDGCPQ
;
A
#
# COMPACT_ATOMS: atom_id res chain seq x y z
N MET A 1 -5.18 -69.54 -3.62
CA MET A 1 -5.66 -68.85 -2.40
C MET A 1 -4.42 -68.67 -1.53
N THR A 2 -3.81 -67.50 -1.38
CA THR A 2 -4.31 -66.28 -0.74
C THR A 2 -3.51 -65.06 -1.24
N ARG A 3 -4.22 -63.93 -1.41
CA ARG A 3 -3.66 -62.60 -1.67
C ARG A 3 -3.01 -62.03 -0.40
N SER A 4 -1.86 -61.37 -0.52
CA SER A 4 -1.47 -60.29 0.39
C SER A 4 -0.89 -59.13 -0.41
N ARG A 5 -1.53 -57.97 -0.28
CA ARG A 5 -1.26 -56.69 -0.96
C ARG A 5 -0.02 -56.00 -0.37
N PRO A 6 0.65 -55.09 -1.12
CA PRO A 6 1.76 -54.31 -0.60
C PRO A 6 1.28 -53.20 0.34
N SER A 7 2.09 -52.90 1.35
CA SER A 7 1.93 -51.83 2.31
C SER A 7 1.86 -50.47 1.62
N VAL A 8 0.73 -49.77 1.77
CA VAL A 8 0.59 -48.35 1.47
C VAL A 8 0.96 -47.61 2.75
N LEU A 9 2.10 -46.91 2.73
CA LEU A 9 2.48 -45.96 3.77
C LEU A 9 1.50 -44.77 3.72
N LEU A 10 0.69 -44.66 4.77
CA LEU A 10 -0.07 -43.46 5.11
C LEU A 10 0.92 -42.35 5.48
N LEU A 11 1.09 -41.35 4.61
CA LEU A 11 1.50 -40.01 5.04
C LEU A 11 0.21 -39.24 5.37
N SER A 12 -0.08 -39.08 6.65
CA SER A 12 -1.12 -38.18 7.12
C SER A 12 -0.75 -37.60 8.47
N SER A 13 -0.98 -36.29 8.60
CA SER A 13 -0.85 -35.40 9.78
C SER A 13 0.59 -35.02 10.15
N LEU A 14 0.94 -33.77 10.46
CA LEU A 14 0.20 -32.65 11.08
C LEU A 14 0.48 -31.33 10.33
N LEU A 15 -0.56 -30.61 9.91
CA LEU A 15 -1.21 -29.48 10.62
C LEU A 15 -0.37 -28.20 10.74
N ALA A 16 -0.71 -27.27 9.84
CA ALA A 16 -0.93 -25.85 10.15
C ALA A 16 0.17 -25.13 10.93
N LEU A 17 1.23 -24.73 10.22
CA LEU A 17 1.66 -23.34 10.41
C LEU A 17 0.54 -22.47 9.84
N ALA A 18 -0.20 -21.83 10.72
CA ALA A 18 -0.92 -20.62 10.38
C ALA A 18 0.14 -19.64 9.86
N ALA A 19 0.37 -19.65 8.55
CA ALA A 19 0.87 -18.47 7.90
C ALA A 19 -0.27 -17.47 8.08
N ASP A 20 -0.12 -16.55 9.04
CA ASP A 20 -0.84 -15.29 8.98
C ASP A 20 -0.68 -14.81 7.54
N VAL A 21 -1.75 -14.91 6.76
CA VAL A 21 -1.75 -14.42 5.39
C VAL A 21 -1.69 -12.93 5.54
N ALA A 22 -0.47 -12.40 5.58
CA ALA A 22 -0.25 -10.98 5.71
C ALA A 22 -0.94 -10.32 4.51
N VAL A 23 -1.95 -9.53 4.85
CA VAL A 23 -2.82 -8.81 3.92
C VAL A 23 -2.07 -7.59 3.39
N ALA A 24 -1.98 -7.46 2.07
CA ALA A 24 -1.63 -6.19 1.43
C ALA A 24 -2.82 -5.23 1.52
N ASP A 25 -2.60 -3.92 1.36
CA ASP A 25 -3.60 -2.84 1.52
C ASP A 25 -4.19 -2.79 2.94
N ARG A 26 -3.40 -2.29 3.90
CA ARG A 26 -3.86 -2.00 5.26
C ARG A 26 -4.16 -0.51 5.32
N GLU A 27 -5.05 -0.13 6.21
CA GLU A 27 -5.28 1.27 6.51
C GLU A 27 -3.99 1.94 6.99
N THR A 28 -3.84 3.23 6.70
CA THR A 28 -2.70 4.06 7.11
C THR A 28 -1.34 3.56 6.61
N THR A 29 -1.31 2.98 5.41
CA THR A 29 -0.07 2.48 4.80
C THR A 29 0.41 3.29 3.63
N LEU A 30 1.74 3.29 3.45
CA LEU A 30 2.42 3.93 2.33
C LEU A 30 2.65 2.91 1.22
N ASN A 31 2.39 3.29 -0.01
CA ASN A 31 2.56 2.47 -1.21
C ASN A 31 3.45 3.20 -2.21
N LEU A 32 4.36 2.50 -2.86
CA LEU A 32 5.11 2.99 -4.02
C LEU A 32 4.74 2.13 -5.21
N TYR A 33 4.39 2.76 -6.31
CA TYR A 33 4.09 2.12 -7.58
C TYR A 33 5.12 2.52 -8.63
N LEU A 34 5.49 1.56 -9.47
CA LEU A 34 6.15 1.81 -10.74
C LEU A 34 5.20 1.33 -11.83
N ASN A 35 4.85 2.23 -12.73
CA ASN A 35 3.88 1.99 -13.79
C ASN A 35 4.54 2.05 -15.18
N GLY A 36 3.90 1.41 -16.14
CA GLY A 36 4.25 1.48 -17.55
C GLY A 36 3.04 1.16 -18.40
N GLY A 37 2.92 1.79 -19.55
CA GLY A 37 1.70 1.73 -20.32
C GLY A 37 1.80 2.32 -21.71
N ARG A 38 0.64 2.39 -22.35
CA ARG A 38 0.44 3.01 -23.66
C ARG A 38 -0.48 4.21 -23.51
N TYR A 39 -0.04 5.33 -24.07
CA TYR A 39 -0.74 6.60 -24.05
C TYR A 39 -1.25 6.90 -25.47
N TRP A 40 -2.54 7.19 -25.58
CA TRP A 40 -3.21 7.60 -26.80
C TRP A 40 -3.58 9.06 -26.67
N PHE A 41 -2.90 9.89 -27.45
CA PHE A 41 -3.23 11.30 -27.59
C PHE A 41 -4.44 11.44 -28.50
N ASP A 42 -5.34 12.33 -28.13
CA ASP A 42 -6.42 12.77 -29.01
C ASP A 42 -5.85 13.50 -30.24
N SER A 43 -6.52 13.41 -31.40
CA SER A 43 -6.08 14.10 -32.63
C SER A 43 -6.05 15.61 -32.44
N ASP A 44 -7.03 16.12 -31.70
CA ASP A 44 -7.27 17.55 -31.49
C ASP A 44 -6.38 18.10 -30.37
N ARG A 45 -5.47 17.27 -29.81
CA ARG A 45 -4.52 17.71 -28.77
C ARG A 45 -3.57 18.80 -29.26
N LEU A 46 -3.34 18.89 -30.57
CA LEU A 46 -2.53 19.93 -31.18
C LEU A 46 -3.38 21.08 -31.75
N ASP A 47 -4.70 21.10 -31.54
CA ASP A 47 -5.53 22.24 -31.94
C ASP A 47 -5.19 23.48 -31.12
N GLY A 48 -5.02 24.62 -31.79
CA GLY A 48 -4.51 25.86 -31.19
C GLY A 48 -3.00 26.02 -31.32
N THR A 49 -2.29 25.05 -31.93
CA THR A 49 -0.83 25.12 -32.13
C THR A 49 -0.38 25.72 -33.47
N PRO A 50 0.83 26.30 -33.58
CA PRO A 50 1.48 26.55 -34.87
C PRO A 50 1.63 25.27 -35.71
N PHE A 51 1.56 24.09 -35.08
CA PHE A 51 1.51 22.79 -35.76
C PHE A 51 0.12 22.45 -36.33
N GLN A 52 -0.94 23.10 -35.86
CA GLN A 52 -2.30 22.99 -36.41
C GLN A 52 -2.34 23.52 -37.85
N GLU A 53 -1.57 24.57 -38.15
CA GLU A 53 -1.43 25.08 -39.53
C GLU A 53 -0.78 24.04 -40.47
N PHE A 54 -0.12 23.02 -39.92
CA PHE A 54 0.52 21.93 -40.66
C PHE A 54 -0.24 20.60 -40.58
N ASP A 55 -1.41 20.53 -39.95
CA ASP A 55 -2.24 19.31 -39.80
C ASP A 55 -1.45 18.12 -39.21
N LEU A 56 -0.61 18.40 -38.21
CA LEU A 56 0.24 17.39 -37.56
C LEU A 56 -0.46 16.81 -36.33
N GLU A 57 -0.21 15.51 -36.06
CA GLU A 57 -0.77 14.77 -34.93
C GLU A 57 0.34 14.11 -34.10
N LEU A 58 0.15 14.02 -32.78
CA LEU A 58 1.02 13.21 -31.92
C LEU A 58 0.78 11.72 -32.16
N SER A 59 1.85 10.94 -32.30
CA SER A 59 1.75 9.48 -32.38
C SER A 59 1.50 8.86 -31.00
N HIS A 60 0.85 7.69 -30.98
CA HIS A 60 0.67 6.93 -29.73
C HIS A 60 2.02 6.55 -29.15
N SER A 61 2.23 6.84 -27.87
CA SER A 61 3.50 6.61 -27.18
C SER A 61 3.39 5.49 -26.15
N THR A 62 4.55 4.93 -25.80
CA THR A 62 4.70 4.07 -24.62
C THR A 62 5.59 4.78 -23.62
N GLY A 63 5.20 4.74 -22.35
CA GLY A 63 5.94 5.37 -21.28
C GLY A 63 5.37 4.96 -19.93
N GLY A 64 5.61 5.78 -18.92
CA GLY A 64 5.13 5.54 -17.57
C GLY A 64 6.02 6.23 -16.56
N GLY A 65 5.88 5.83 -15.30
CA GLY A 65 6.63 6.45 -14.24
C GLY A 65 6.36 5.81 -12.89
N GLY A 66 6.10 6.64 -11.89
CA GLY A 66 5.98 6.21 -10.52
C GLY A 66 4.94 6.99 -9.74
N GLY A 67 4.38 6.32 -8.74
CA GLY A 67 3.38 6.91 -7.86
C GLY A 67 3.64 6.62 -6.40
N LEU A 68 3.40 7.61 -5.54
CA LEU A 68 3.44 7.46 -4.09
C LEU A 68 2.01 7.57 -3.54
N GLY A 69 1.52 6.45 -3.02
CA GLY A 69 0.16 6.29 -2.54
C GLY A 69 0.06 6.18 -1.02
N TYR A 70 -1.05 6.64 -0.47
CA TYR A 70 -1.39 6.51 0.94
C TYR A 70 -2.80 5.95 1.10
N SER A 71 -2.94 4.79 1.74
CA SER A 71 -4.23 4.18 2.03
C SER A 71 -4.84 4.86 3.26
N ILE A 72 -5.95 5.59 3.06
CA ILE A 72 -6.58 6.42 4.09
C ILE A 72 -7.51 5.56 4.95
N THR A 73 -8.33 4.74 4.27
CA THR A 73 -9.30 3.80 4.88
C THR A 73 -9.23 2.49 4.12
N ASP A 74 -10.06 1.51 4.49
CA ASP A 74 -10.22 0.27 3.74
C ASP A 74 -10.66 0.46 2.27
N ARG A 75 -11.28 1.60 1.93
CA ARG A 75 -11.82 1.88 0.59
C ARG A 75 -11.15 3.04 -0.11
N TRP A 76 -10.73 4.05 0.63
CA TRP A 76 -10.17 5.28 0.07
C TRP A 76 -8.65 5.29 0.16
N ALA A 77 -8.00 5.61 -0.95
CA ALA A 77 -6.57 5.88 -1.00
C ALA A 77 -6.32 7.10 -1.88
N MET A 78 -5.23 7.84 -1.62
CA MET A 78 -4.75 8.90 -2.50
C MET A 78 -3.40 8.51 -3.10
N GLU A 79 -3.05 8.99 -4.29
CA GLU A 79 -1.74 8.77 -4.91
C GLU A 79 -1.30 9.97 -5.72
N GLY A 80 -0.08 10.45 -5.46
CA GLY A 80 0.60 11.38 -6.37
C GLY A 80 1.40 10.59 -7.38
N VAL A 81 1.21 10.87 -8.68
CA VAL A 81 1.82 10.15 -9.80
C VAL A 81 2.60 11.11 -10.68
N ILE A 82 3.74 10.64 -11.17
CA ILE A 82 4.59 11.31 -12.13
C ILE A 82 4.89 10.33 -13.25
N ASP A 83 4.45 10.64 -14.47
CA ASP A 83 4.69 9.85 -15.66
C ASP A 83 5.47 10.63 -16.71
N TYR A 84 6.28 9.90 -17.48
CA TYR A 84 7.05 10.42 -18.60
C TYR A 84 6.77 9.61 -19.87
N PHE A 85 6.55 10.32 -20.97
CA PHE A 85 6.31 9.76 -22.29
C PHE A 85 7.16 10.51 -23.32
N SER A 86 7.70 9.79 -24.30
CA SER A 86 8.37 10.39 -25.46
C SER A 86 7.54 10.06 -26.69
N ALA A 87 6.98 11.07 -27.34
CA ALA A 87 6.07 10.90 -28.48
C ALA A 87 6.70 11.44 -29.76
N ASP A 88 6.62 10.66 -30.85
CA ASP A 88 7.02 11.13 -32.17
C ASP A 88 5.89 11.97 -32.79
N ILE A 89 6.22 13.05 -33.50
CA ILE A 89 5.25 13.86 -34.25
C ILE A 89 5.03 13.23 -35.63
N LYS A 90 3.79 12.90 -36.00
CA LYS A 90 3.52 12.35 -37.32
C LYS A 90 3.81 13.40 -38.39
N GLY A 91 4.67 13.04 -39.35
CA GLY A 91 4.97 13.90 -40.51
C GLY A 91 6.36 14.52 -40.50
N ILE A 92 7.07 14.51 -39.35
CA ILE A 92 8.44 15.03 -39.20
C ILE A 92 9.28 14.11 -38.29
N ASP A 93 10.60 14.09 -38.46
CA ASP A 93 11.53 13.31 -37.61
C ASP A 93 11.88 14.10 -36.34
N GLU A 94 10.87 14.45 -35.55
CA GLU A 94 11.00 15.26 -34.33
C GLU A 94 10.22 14.61 -33.16
N LYS A 95 10.69 14.87 -31.94
CA LYS A 95 10.17 14.26 -30.71
C LYS A 95 9.70 15.29 -29.70
N VAL A 96 8.65 14.93 -28.97
CA VAL A 96 8.10 15.71 -27.85
C VAL A 96 8.21 14.88 -26.58
N ASP A 97 8.80 15.48 -25.56
CA ASP A 97 8.83 14.93 -24.21
C ASP A 97 7.62 15.42 -23.44
N VAL A 98 6.87 14.49 -22.85
CA VAL A 98 5.62 14.76 -22.15
C VAL A 98 5.73 14.26 -20.72
N TYR A 99 5.52 15.16 -19.76
CA TYR A 99 5.46 14.88 -18.34
C TYR A 99 4.05 15.07 -17.82
N ASN A 100 3.50 14.05 -17.15
CA ASN A 100 2.18 14.11 -16.54
C ASN A 100 2.33 14.01 -15.02
N TYR A 101 1.85 15.03 -14.31
CA TYR A 101 1.85 15.10 -12.85
C TYR A 101 0.41 15.11 -12.37
N HIS A 102 -0.04 14.12 -11.61
CA HIS A 102 -1.42 14.13 -11.13
C HIS A 102 -1.57 13.57 -9.72
N LEU A 103 -2.61 14.04 -9.03
CA LEU A 103 -3.04 13.55 -7.73
C LEU A 103 -4.39 12.87 -7.91
N ASP A 104 -4.43 11.59 -7.59
CA ASP A 104 -5.60 10.73 -7.74
C ASP A 104 -6.18 10.33 -6.39
N LEU A 105 -7.51 10.29 -6.33
CA LEU A 105 -8.27 9.66 -5.26
C LEU A 105 -8.90 8.37 -5.80
N PHE A 106 -8.73 7.29 -5.05
CA PHE A 106 -9.16 5.94 -5.39
C PHE A 106 -10.30 5.52 -4.48
N TYR A 107 -11.33 4.91 -5.05
CA TYR A 107 -12.37 4.20 -4.33
C TYR A 107 -12.35 2.72 -4.71
N HIS A 108 -12.02 1.87 -3.75
CA HIS A 108 -12.00 0.42 -3.90
C HIS A 108 -13.33 -0.19 -3.46
N PHE A 109 -13.99 -0.94 -4.35
CA PHE A 109 -15.36 -1.43 -4.09
C PHE A 109 -15.45 -2.51 -3.01
N LEU A 110 -14.41 -3.34 -2.87
CA LEU A 110 -14.40 -4.52 -2.01
C LEU A 110 -13.67 -4.31 -0.67
N GLY A 111 -13.26 -3.08 -0.35
CA GLY A 111 -12.43 -2.81 0.83
C GLY A 111 -11.02 -3.42 0.70
N ASN A 112 -10.33 -3.62 1.81
CA ASN A 112 -8.99 -4.25 1.87
C ASN A 112 -8.99 -5.69 1.32
N PHE A 113 -7.82 -6.18 0.91
CA PHE A 113 -7.68 -7.59 0.52
C PHE A 113 -8.04 -8.50 1.71
N CYS A 114 -9.05 -9.38 1.58
CA CYS A 114 -9.42 -10.33 2.65
C CYS A 114 -8.57 -11.62 2.70
N GLY A 115 -7.46 -11.69 1.96
CA GLY A 115 -6.80 -12.97 1.66
C GLY A 115 -7.68 -13.83 0.74
N ALA A 116 -7.30 -15.09 0.46
CA ALA A 116 -8.10 -15.95 -0.43
C ALA A 116 -9.53 -16.14 0.13
N PRO A 117 -10.60 -15.82 -0.64
CA PRO A 117 -10.65 -15.65 -2.10
C PRO A 117 -10.55 -14.20 -2.64
N CYS A 118 -10.47 -13.19 -1.79
CA CYS A 118 -10.39 -11.77 -2.12
C CYS A 118 -8.96 -11.29 -2.48
N VAL A 119 -8.34 -11.90 -3.49
CA VAL A 119 -7.00 -11.51 -3.96
C VAL A 119 -7.01 -10.40 -5.02
N TRP A 120 -8.19 -9.97 -5.46
CA TRP A 120 -8.39 -8.93 -6.45
C TRP A 120 -9.39 -7.89 -5.96
N GLN A 121 -9.20 -6.64 -6.37
CA GLN A 121 -9.93 -5.49 -5.84
C GLN A 121 -10.19 -4.51 -6.99
N PRO A 122 -11.43 -4.42 -7.50
CA PRO A 122 -11.78 -3.42 -8.50
C PRO A 122 -11.87 -2.04 -7.84
N TYR A 123 -11.51 -1.02 -8.59
CA TYR A 123 -11.54 0.36 -8.11
C TYR A 123 -11.91 1.33 -9.24
N VAL A 124 -12.41 2.49 -8.84
CA VAL A 124 -12.46 3.69 -9.68
C VAL A 124 -11.50 4.71 -9.12
N ALA A 125 -10.97 5.55 -9.99
CA ALA A 125 -10.11 6.63 -9.59
C ALA A 125 -10.40 7.88 -10.39
N PHE A 126 -10.18 9.02 -9.73
CA PHE A 126 -10.40 10.34 -10.29
C PHE A 126 -9.35 11.27 -9.72
N GLY A 127 -8.88 12.20 -10.52
CA GLY A 127 -7.77 13.05 -10.13
C GLY A 127 -7.72 14.34 -10.88
N VAL A 128 -6.80 15.18 -10.41
CA VAL A 128 -6.46 16.47 -11.00
C VAL A 128 -4.96 16.54 -11.16
N GLY A 129 -4.48 17.22 -12.18
CA GLY A 129 -3.07 17.24 -12.48
C GLY A 129 -2.69 18.33 -13.46
N GLU A 130 -1.47 18.23 -13.92
CA GLU A 130 -0.86 19.10 -14.91
C GLU A 130 -0.08 18.25 -15.91
N ILE A 131 -0.25 18.54 -17.20
CA ILE A 131 0.61 18.01 -18.25
C ILE A 131 1.58 19.10 -18.70
N ARG A 132 2.84 18.72 -18.87
CA ARG A 132 3.90 19.57 -19.42
C ARG A 132 4.49 18.94 -20.66
N THR A 133 4.66 19.74 -21.69
CA THR A 133 5.33 19.31 -22.92
C THR A 133 6.62 20.11 -23.10
N GLU A 134 7.72 19.40 -23.33
CA GLU A 134 9.02 19.96 -23.68
C GLU A 134 9.36 19.53 -25.12
N TYR A 135 9.69 20.51 -25.97
CA TYR A 135 10.07 20.28 -27.36
C TYR A 135 11.54 20.66 -27.56
N ASN A 136 12.33 19.73 -28.09
CA ASN A 136 13.79 19.87 -28.27
C ASN A 136 14.21 19.79 -29.75
N GLY A 137 13.36 20.26 -30.68
CA GLY A 137 13.63 20.18 -32.12
C GLY A 137 14.48 21.30 -32.71
N SER A 138 15.02 21.07 -33.91
CA SER A 138 15.78 22.07 -34.71
C SER A 138 14.92 22.82 -35.73
N PHE A 139 13.69 22.35 -35.94
CA PHE A 139 12.72 23.01 -36.81
C PHE A 139 12.24 24.33 -36.19
N GLY A 140 12.56 25.47 -36.82
CA GLY A 140 11.98 26.77 -36.48
C GLY A 140 12.71 27.63 -35.43
N ARG A 141 13.99 27.34 -35.09
CA ARG A 141 14.76 28.23 -34.18
C ARG A 141 14.82 29.69 -34.68
N ASP A 142 14.71 29.92 -35.99
CA ASP A 142 14.77 31.24 -36.62
C ASP A 142 13.41 31.78 -37.15
N GLU A 143 12.31 31.01 -37.07
CA GLU A 143 10.97 31.41 -37.57
C GLU A 143 9.88 31.43 -36.48
N LEU A 144 10.12 30.84 -35.30
CA LEU A 144 9.17 30.78 -34.18
C LEU A 144 9.51 31.78 -33.05
N GLU A 145 10.50 32.66 -33.24
CA GLU A 145 10.84 33.72 -32.28
C GLU A 145 9.75 34.81 -32.17
N GLU A 146 8.78 34.86 -33.08
CA GLU A 146 7.68 35.84 -33.04
C GLU A 146 6.46 35.38 -32.22
N PHE A 147 6.40 34.10 -31.83
CA PHE A 147 5.42 33.59 -30.86
C PHE A 147 6.07 33.47 -29.47
N GLU A 148 6.44 34.60 -28.88
CA GLU A 148 6.47 34.71 -27.42
C GLU A 148 5.03 34.45 -26.93
N GLU A 149 4.77 33.31 -26.26
CA GLU A 149 3.88 33.22 -25.09
C GLU A 149 3.60 31.77 -24.68
N ASP A 150 4.45 31.12 -23.87
CA ASP A 150 4.10 30.13 -22.81
C ASP A 150 3.01 29.02 -23.01
N TRP A 151 2.45 28.82 -24.19
CA TRP A 151 1.04 28.42 -24.36
C TRP A 151 0.75 26.91 -24.18
N HIS A 152 1.78 26.07 -23.95
CA HIS A 152 1.60 24.65 -23.55
C HIS A 152 2.63 24.14 -22.55
N ARG A 153 3.42 25.00 -21.89
CA ARG A 153 4.37 24.48 -20.89
C ARG A 153 3.65 23.73 -19.76
N ARG A 154 2.41 24.12 -19.47
CA ARG A 154 1.58 23.61 -18.38
C ARG A 154 0.10 23.71 -18.76
N GLN A 155 -0.62 22.60 -18.69
CA GLN A 155 -2.08 22.58 -18.83
C GLN A 155 -2.70 21.82 -17.67
N THR A 156 -3.83 22.32 -17.16
CA THR A 156 -4.55 21.65 -16.09
C THR A 156 -5.36 20.50 -16.69
N ILE A 157 -5.24 19.32 -16.08
CA ILE A 157 -5.99 18.15 -16.50
C ILE A 157 -6.84 17.63 -15.36
N ILE A 158 -8.01 17.11 -15.70
CA ILE A 158 -8.78 16.22 -14.83
C ILE A 158 -8.72 14.82 -15.41
N ASN A 159 -8.71 13.80 -14.55
CA ASN A 159 -8.70 12.42 -15.00
C ASN A 159 -9.75 11.58 -14.27
N ALA A 160 -10.21 10.55 -14.94
CA ALA A 160 -11.05 9.52 -14.37
C ALA A 160 -10.73 8.18 -15.00
N GLY A 161 -10.91 7.10 -14.24
CA GLY A 161 -10.68 5.77 -14.75
C GLY A 161 -11.12 4.67 -13.82
N PHE A 162 -10.90 3.45 -14.27
CA PHE A 162 -11.21 2.24 -13.54
C PHE A 162 -10.09 1.23 -13.70
N GLY A 163 -9.95 0.38 -12.69
CA GLY A 163 -8.89 -0.60 -12.68
C GLY A 163 -9.17 -1.76 -11.76
N ILE A 164 -8.22 -2.68 -11.78
CA ILE A 164 -8.20 -3.84 -10.89
C ILE A 164 -6.82 -3.92 -10.25
N LYS A 165 -6.80 -4.07 -8.93
CA LYS A 165 -5.60 -4.45 -8.16
C LYS A 165 -5.62 -5.95 -7.92
N TYR A 166 -4.43 -6.54 -7.85
CA TYR A 166 -4.22 -7.94 -7.54
C TYR A 166 -3.09 -8.07 -6.51
N GLN A 167 -3.34 -8.85 -5.46
CA GLN A 167 -2.37 -9.13 -4.42
C GLN A 167 -1.39 -10.22 -4.88
N LEU A 168 -0.10 -9.86 -5.00
CA LEU A 168 0.97 -10.80 -5.33
C LEU A 168 1.60 -11.44 -4.08
N GLY A 169 1.50 -10.76 -2.93
CA GLY A 169 1.97 -11.26 -1.65
C GLY A 169 1.67 -10.29 -0.51
N PRO A 170 2.38 -10.42 0.63
CA PRO A 170 2.16 -9.58 1.80
C PRO A 170 2.40 -8.08 1.63
N ARG A 171 3.27 -7.72 0.69
CA ARG A 171 3.71 -6.33 0.45
C ARG A 171 3.68 -5.95 -1.02
N TRP A 172 3.48 -6.94 -1.89
CA TRP A 172 3.54 -6.76 -3.33
C TRP A 172 2.13 -6.84 -3.88
N GLN A 173 1.79 -5.85 -4.68
CA GLN A 173 0.54 -5.78 -5.42
C GLN A 173 0.84 -5.38 -6.86
N THR A 174 -0.06 -5.72 -7.76
CA THR A 174 -0.03 -5.23 -9.14
C THR A 174 -1.38 -4.62 -9.45
N ARG A 175 -1.43 -3.70 -10.40
CA ARG A 175 -2.69 -3.15 -10.90
C ARG A 175 -2.64 -2.98 -12.40
N ALA A 176 -3.81 -3.05 -13.01
CA ALA A 176 -4.03 -2.63 -14.37
C ALA A 176 -5.21 -1.65 -14.38
N ASP A 177 -5.06 -0.54 -15.08
CA ASP A 177 -6.11 0.48 -15.16
C ASP A 177 -6.12 1.19 -16.51
N ILE A 178 -7.31 1.70 -16.84
CA ILE A 178 -7.55 2.54 -18.00
C ILE A 178 -7.98 3.90 -17.45
N ARG A 179 -7.30 4.96 -17.89
CA ARG A 179 -7.56 6.35 -17.53
C ARG A 179 -7.93 7.17 -18.77
N ALA A 180 -8.88 8.08 -18.59
CA ALA A 180 -9.14 9.16 -19.52
C ALA A 180 -8.66 10.48 -18.87
N PHE A 181 -7.93 11.29 -19.62
CA PHE A 181 -7.45 12.60 -19.20
C PHE A 181 -8.09 13.68 -20.08
N GLN A 182 -8.72 14.65 -19.46
CA GLN A 182 -9.34 15.78 -20.16
C GLN A 182 -8.61 17.07 -19.80
N GLY A 183 -8.18 17.81 -20.82
CA GLY A 183 -7.66 19.17 -20.67
C GLY A 183 -8.78 20.14 -20.31
N VAL A 184 -8.54 21.02 -19.33
CA VAL A 184 -9.55 21.99 -18.87
C VAL A 184 -9.56 23.23 -19.75
N GLU A 185 -8.40 23.64 -20.25
CA GLU A 185 -8.23 24.87 -21.04
C GLU A 185 -8.59 24.67 -22.52
N GLU A 186 -8.06 23.63 -23.17
CA GLU A 186 -8.17 23.42 -24.62
C GLU A 186 -9.13 22.28 -25.00
N GLY A 187 -9.58 21.47 -24.04
CA GLY A 187 -10.36 20.27 -24.31
C GLY A 187 -9.49 19.09 -24.72
N GLY A 188 -10.05 18.16 -25.49
CA GLY A 188 -9.41 16.89 -25.86
C GLY A 188 -9.47 15.84 -24.74
N VAL A 189 -9.63 14.57 -25.13
CA VAL A 189 -9.66 13.44 -24.20
C VAL A 189 -8.59 12.41 -24.59
N ASP A 190 -7.52 12.34 -23.80
CA ASP A 190 -6.51 11.31 -23.97
C ASP A 190 -6.87 10.03 -23.23
N GLY A 191 -6.33 8.92 -23.69
CA GLY A 191 -6.41 7.62 -23.02
C GLY A 191 -5.06 7.13 -22.52
N PHE A 192 -5.03 6.47 -21.38
CA PHE A 192 -3.86 5.75 -20.88
C PHE A 192 -4.25 4.38 -20.38
N LEU A 193 -3.58 3.33 -20.87
CA LEU A 193 -3.67 1.97 -20.36
C LEU A 193 -2.37 1.69 -19.64
N SER A 194 -2.46 1.42 -18.35
CA SER A 194 -1.30 1.21 -17.49
C SER A 194 -1.32 -0.16 -16.81
N VAL A 195 -0.12 -0.68 -16.57
CA VAL A 195 0.13 -1.76 -15.62
C VAL A 195 1.16 -1.24 -14.63
N ALA A 196 0.96 -1.48 -13.33
CA ALA A 196 1.90 -1.07 -12.31
C ALA A 196 2.19 -2.17 -11.31
N ILE A 197 3.43 -2.23 -10.83
CA ILE A 197 3.82 -3.03 -9.67
C ILE A 197 3.98 -2.11 -8.46
N GLY A 198 3.36 -2.51 -7.36
CA GLY A 198 3.32 -1.75 -6.11
C GLY A 198 4.00 -2.49 -4.97
N TYR A 199 4.75 -1.75 -4.17
CA TYR A 199 5.27 -2.18 -2.88
C TYR A 199 4.63 -1.37 -1.76
N GLN A 200 4.21 -2.05 -0.72
CA GLN A 200 3.57 -1.45 0.45
C GLN A 200 4.47 -1.53 1.68
N TRP A 201 4.71 -0.39 2.31
CA TRP A 201 5.28 -0.31 3.64
C TRP A 201 4.16 -0.28 4.68
N TYR A 202 4.22 -1.23 5.61
CA TYR A 202 3.52 -1.13 6.87
C TYR A 202 4.50 -1.47 7.98
N GLU A 203 4.40 -0.72 9.09
CA GLU A 203 5.04 -1.08 10.33
C GLU A 203 4.24 -2.25 10.91
N TYR A 204 4.90 -3.37 11.22
CA TYR A 204 4.24 -4.40 12.01
C TYR A 204 3.89 -3.75 13.35
N PRO A 205 2.64 -3.81 13.84
CA PRO A 205 2.42 -3.54 15.25
C PRO A 205 3.36 -4.50 15.98
N VAL A 206 4.23 -3.96 16.84
CA VAL A 206 5.10 -4.77 17.68
C VAL A 206 4.15 -5.52 18.61
N VAL A 207 3.78 -6.75 18.23
CA VAL A 207 3.02 -7.64 19.11
C VAL A 207 3.99 -8.05 20.19
N VAL A 208 3.95 -7.33 21.31
CA VAL A 208 4.73 -7.72 22.47
C VAL A 208 4.05 -8.94 23.05
N ARG A 209 4.77 -10.07 23.04
CA ARG A 209 4.24 -11.34 23.52
C ARG A 209 4.11 -11.28 25.05
N ASP A 210 2.94 -11.68 25.54
CA ASP A 210 2.57 -11.84 26.94
C ASP A 210 1.96 -13.25 27.04
N SER A 211 2.72 -14.20 27.59
CA SER A 211 2.42 -15.63 27.53
C SER A 211 1.44 -16.10 28.61
N ASP A 212 1.37 -15.44 29.75
CA ASP A 212 0.45 -15.74 30.86
C ASP A 212 -0.71 -14.75 31.00
N ALA A 213 -0.71 -13.70 30.15
CA ALA A 213 -1.77 -12.73 30.00
C ALA A 213 -2.02 -11.88 31.26
N ASP A 214 -0.94 -11.57 31.99
CA ASP A 214 -1.00 -10.73 33.19
C ASP A 214 -0.84 -9.23 32.91
N GLY A 215 -0.58 -8.86 31.64
CA GLY A 215 -0.40 -7.48 31.20
C GLY A 215 1.07 -7.03 31.15
N TYR A 216 2.02 -7.90 31.50
CA TYR A 216 3.45 -7.69 31.27
C TYR A 216 3.95 -8.50 30.08
N ALA A 217 4.85 -7.89 29.33
CA ALA A 217 5.47 -8.57 28.20
C ALA A 217 6.52 -9.58 28.68
N ASP A 218 6.61 -10.75 28.03
CA ASP A 218 7.55 -11.84 28.32
C ASP A 218 9.02 -11.36 28.50
N GLY A 219 9.41 -10.29 27.78
CA GLY A 219 10.77 -9.74 27.83
C GLY A 219 11.08 -8.87 29.06
N VAL A 220 10.06 -8.44 29.80
CA VAL A 220 10.17 -7.59 31.00
C VAL A 220 9.47 -8.17 32.22
N ASP A 221 8.70 -9.24 32.04
CA ASP A 221 8.00 -9.97 33.09
C ASP A 221 8.99 -10.83 33.91
N ARG A 222 8.94 -10.68 35.24
CA ARG A 222 9.75 -11.46 36.18
C ARG A 222 9.06 -12.75 36.62
N CYS A 223 7.75 -12.87 36.42
CA CYS A 223 6.92 -13.97 36.88
C CYS A 223 6.11 -14.57 35.71
N PRO A 224 6.76 -15.31 34.79
CA PRO A 224 6.22 -15.76 33.48
C PRO A 224 5.10 -16.82 33.54
N GLN A 225 4.50 -17.02 34.71
CA GLN A 225 3.44 -17.98 34.98
C GLN A 225 2.44 -17.43 36.00
N THR A 226 2.15 -16.14 35.96
CA THR A 226 1.13 -15.50 36.78
C THR A 226 -0.25 -16.11 36.47
N PRO A 227 -0.97 -16.65 37.48
CA PRO A 227 -2.33 -17.12 37.28
C PRO A 227 -3.28 -16.03 36.73
N PRO A 228 -4.21 -16.37 35.84
CA PRO A 228 -5.10 -15.37 35.23
C PRO A 228 -6.00 -14.70 36.28
N GLY A 229 -6.12 -13.38 36.19
CA GLY A 229 -7.06 -12.58 36.99
C GLY A 229 -6.55 -12.17 38.38
N ILE A 230 -5.29 -12.43 38.72
CA ILE A 230 -4.66 -11.88 39.93
C ILE A 230 -4.02 -10.53 39.66
N ALA A 231 -3.95 -9.69 40.69
CA ALA A 231 -3.30 -8.39 40.59
C ALA A 231 -1.77 -8.57 40.63
N VAL A 232 -1.09 -8.07 39.60
CA VAL A 232 0.37 -8.04 39.51
C VAL A 232 0.93 -6.66 39.82
N GLY A 233 2.17 -6.65 40.31
CA GLY A 233 2.95 -5.45 40.60
C GLY A 233 3.60 -4.83 39.35
N PRO A 234 4.50 -3.85 39.54
CA PRO A 234 5.23 -3.16 38.47
C PRO A 234 6.23 -4.06 37.69
N ASP A 235 6.40 -5.30 38.11
CA ASP A 235 7.39 -6.25 37.59
C ASP A 235 6.76 -7.55 37.05
N GLY A 236 5.43 -7.59 36.90
CA GLY A 236 4.68 -8.79 36.48
C GLY A 236 4.46 -9.81 37.59
N CYS A 237 5.00 -9.60 38.79
CA CYS A 237 4.84 -10.56 39.87
C CYS A 237 3.55 -10.32 40.68
N PRO A 238 2.90 -11.39 41.19
CA PRO A 238 1.77 -11.27 42.10
C PRO A 238 2.09 -10.37 43.31
N MET A 239 1.15 -9.52 43.71
CA MET A 239 1.37 -8.65 44.87
C MET A 239 1.53 -9.46 46.17
N ASP A 240 2.54 -9.12 46.96
CA ASP A 240 2.78 -9.55 48.34
C ASP A 240 2.74 -8.29 49.23
N GLY A 241 1.72 -8.21 50.10
CA GLY A 241 1.34 -7.00 50.82
C GLY A 241 2.06 -6.78 52.15
N ASP A 242 2.48 -7.86 52.82
CA ASP A 242 3.22 -7.81 54.08
C ASP A 242 4.69 -8.26 53.96
N TYR A 243 5.10 -8.63 52.74
CA TYR A 243 6.47 -8.93 52.34
C TYR A 243 7.04 -10.15 53.07
N ASP A 244 6.20 -11.14 53.34
CA ASP A 244 6.60 -12.41 53.97
C ASP A 244 7.04 -13.48 52.95
N GLY A 245 6.88 -13.20 51.64
CA GLY A 245 7.24 -14.08 50.54
C GLY A 245 6.08 -14.92 49.99
N VAL A 246 4.88 -14.82 50.57
CA VAL A 246 3.66 -15.49 50.08
C VAL A 246 2.77 -14.45 49.40
N PRO A 247 2.41 -14.64 48.11
CA PRO A 247 1.52 -13.72 47.42
C PRO A 247 0.16 -13.58 48.11
N ASN A 248 -0.43 -12.37 48.08
CA ASN A 248 -1.71 -12.04 48.71
C ASN A 248 -2.87 -12.98 48.35
N TYR A 249 -2.82 -13.65 47.19
CA TYR A 249 -3.87 -14.57 46.75
C TYR A 249 -3.73 -16.00 47.33
N LEU A 250 -2.57 -16.33 47.90
CA LEU A 250 -2.28 -17.58 48.60
C LEU A 250 -2.15 -17.39 50.12
N ASP A 251 -1.96 -16.16 50.57
CA ASP A 251 -1.73 -15.83 51.97
C ASP A 251 -3.04 -15.82 52.81
N LEU A 252 -3.10 -16.68 53.82
CA LEU A 252 -4.20 -16.77 54.79
C LEU A 252 -4.04 -15.80 55.97
N CYS A 253 -2.85 -15.22 56.14
CA CYS A 253 -2.43 -14.39 57.26
C CYS A 253 -1.82 -13.04 56.78
N PRO A 254 -2.62 -12.10 56.21
CA PRO A 254 -2.17 -10.90 55.47
C PRO A 254 -1.54 -9.77 56.30
N ARG A 255 -1.01 -10.08 57.48
CA ARG A 255 -0.34 -9.16 58.41
C ARG A 255 0.76 -9.86 59.18
N THR A 256 1.47 -10.78 58.53
CA THR A 256 2.63 -11.40 59.14
C THR A 256 3.73 -10.35 59.33
N GLN A 257 4.35 -10.37 60.51
CA GLN A 257 5.41 -9.43 60.82
C GLN A 257 6.64 -9.78 59.98
N THR A 258 7.16 -8.80 59.25
CA THR A 258 8.35 -8.96 58.40
C THR A 258 9.51 -9.60 59.18
N GLY A 259 10.07 -10.68 58.63
CA GLY A 259 11.18 -11.43 59.24
C GLY A 259 10.79 -12.60 60.14
N VAL A 260 9.48 -12.86 60.32
CA VAL A 260 8.99 -14.10 60.94
C VAL A 260 8.99 -15.23 59.91
N ALA A 261 9.37 -16.45 60.32
CA ALA A 261 9.28 -17.62 59.47
C ALA A 261 7.81 -18.02 59.27
N VAL A 262 7.36 -18.08 58.02
CA VAL A 262 5.99 -18.44 57.65
C VAL A 262 5.90 -19.82 57.02
N THR A 263 4.71 -20.41 57.06
CA THR A 263 4.33 -21.60 56.29
C THR A 263 4.01 -21.25 54.84
N GLU A 264 3.75 -22.25 53.99
CA GLU A 264 3.33 -22.03 52.59
C GLU A 264 2.02 -21.22 52.47
N ASP A 265 1.21 -21.18 53.53
CA ASP A 265 -0.04 -20.41 53.62
C ASP A 265 0.16 -18.97 54.17
N GLY A 266 1.41 -18.50 54.34
CA GLY A 266 1.73 -17.16 54.88
C GLY A 266 1.56 -17.01 56.40
N CYS A 267 1.14 -18.06 57.10
CA CYS A 267 0.95 -17.99 58.56
C CYS A 267 2.24 -18.30 59.36
N PRO A 268 2.48 -17.64 60.52
CA PRO A 268 3.63 -17.90 61.39
C PRO A 268 3.73 -19.35 61.89
N GLN A 269 4.96 -19.87 61.97
CA GLN A 269 5.27 -21.17 62.61
C GLN A 269 5.26 -21.12 64.14
#